data_AF-A0A856MH20-F1
#
_entry.id   AF-A0A856MH20-F1
#
_cell.length_a   1.000
_cell.length_b   1.000
_cell.length_c   1.000
_cell.angle_alpha   90.00
_cell.angle_beta   90.00
_cell.angle_gamma   90.00
#
_symmetry.space_group_name_H-M   'P 1'
#
loop_
_entity.id
_entity.type
_entity.pdbx_description
1 polymer ?
#
loop_
_entity_poly.entity_id
_entity_poly.type
_entity_poly.pdbx_seq_one_letter_code
_entity_poly.pdbx_strand_id
1 'polypeptide(L)' 'MTNAKAVLRKEVQHLAEEAFQHKLISGYGDGPDGNEYQIVYQGKPRHFALEEARSFLCELLFETQQGDQHSEELSI' A
#
# COMPACT_ATOMS: atom_id res chain seq x y z
N MET A 1 -20.75 11.12 -12.28
CA MET A 1 -20.49 11.30 -10.83
C MET A 1 -19.00 11.15 -10.59
N THR A 2 -18.38 12.28 -10.26
CA THR A 2 -17.04 12.55 -9.68
C THR A 2 -15.86 11.65 -10.07
N ASN A 3 -15.19 12.06 -11.15
CA ASN A 3 -13.88 11.60 -11.61
C ASN A 3 -12.84 11.45 -10.47
N ALA A 4 -12.93 12.27 -9.41
CA ALA A 4 -12.01 12.27 -8.28
C ALA A 4 -11.91 10.92 -7.54
N LYS A 5 -13.03 10.22 -7.31
CA LYS A 5 -13.02 8.90 -6.64
C LYS A 5 -12.38 7.82 -7.50
N ALA A 6 -12.63 7.86 -8.81
CA ALA A 6 -12.03 6.93 -9.75
C ALA A 6 -10.52 7.18 -9.89
N VAL A 7 -10.09 8.44 -9.84
CA VAL A 7 -8.66 8.81 -9.80
C VAL A 7 -8.01 8.30 -8.52
N LEU A 8 -8.61 8.56 -7.36
CA LEU A 8 -8.10 8.09 -6.07
C LEU A 8 -7.99 6.56 -6.02
N ARG A 9 -8.99 5.84 -6.51
CA ARG A 9 -8.94 4.37 -6.56
C ARG A 9 -7.83 3.83 -7.44
N LYS A 10 -7.56 4.48 -8.58
CA LYS A 10 -6.42 4.12 -9.43
C LYS A 10 -5.09 4.37 -8.73
N GLU A 11 -4.99 5.46 -7.97
CA GLU A 11 -3.79 5.76 -7.18
C GLU A 11 -3.56 4.71 -6.09
N VAL A 12 -4.60 4.37 -5.33
CA VAL A 12 -4.55 3.28 -4.32
C VAL A 12 -4.16 1.95 -4.96
N GLN A 13 -4.73 1.61 -6.12
CA GLN A 13 -4.39 0.40 -6.85
C GLN A 13 -2.92 0.36 -7.24
N HIS A 14 -2.37 1.46 -7.75
CA HIS A 14 -0.97 1.55 -8.13
C HIS A 14 -0.04 1.36 -6.92
N LEU A 15 -0.31 2.06 -5.81
CA LEU A 15 0.48 1.93 -4.58
C LEU A 15 0.39 0.51 -4.01
N ALA A 16 -0.77 -0.15 -4.10
CA ALA A 16 -0.94 -1.52 -3.65
C ALA A 16 -0.17 -2.51 -4.52
N GLU A 17 -0.13 -2.29 -5.83
CA GLU A 17 0.68 -3.07 -6.75
C GLU A 17 2.17 -2.94 -6.42
N GLU A 18 2.68 -1.72 -6.20
CA GLU A 18 4.06 -1.51 -5.77
C GLU A 18 4.35 -2.18 -4.42
N ALA A 19 3.49 -1.99 -3.42
CA ALA A 19 3.65 -2.61 -2.11
C ALA A 19 3.65 -4.15 -2.19
N PHE A 20 2.88 -4.73 -3.12
CA PHE A 20 2.86 -6.16 -3.37
C PHE A 20 4.13 -6.64 -4.06
N GLN A 21 4.64 -5.91 -5.06
CA GLN A 21 5.91 -6.20 -5.72
C GLN A 21 7.09 -6.16 -4.75
N HIS A 22 7.07 -5.21 -3.81
CA HIS A 22 8.04 -5.07 -2.72
C HIS A 22 7.82 -6.09 -1.58
N LYS A 23 6.83 -7.00 -1.69
CA LYS A 23 6.47 -8.01 -0.69
C LYS A 23 6.07 -7.45 0.68
N LEU A 24 5.62 -6.20 0.73
CA LEU A 24 5.18 -5.54 1.96
C LEU A 24 3.75 -5.93 2.34
N ILE A 25 2.93 -6.19 1.33
CA ILE A 25 1.59 -6.76 1.48
C ILE A 25 1.53 -8.12 0.77
N SER A 26 0.64 -8.99 1.24
CA SER A 26 0.44 -10.34 0.68
C SER A 26 -0.67 -10.38 -0.38
N GLY A 27 -1.38 -9.28 -0.59
CA GLY A 27 -2.44 -9.17 -1.58
C GLY A 27 -3.27 -7.91 -1.38
N TYR A 28 -4.08 -7.57 -2.37
CA TYR A 28 -4.97 -6.42 -2.35
C TYR A 28 -6.16 -6.64 -3.29
N GLY A 29 -7.19 -5.83 -3.13
CA GLY A 29 -8.38 -5.87 -3.98
C GLY A 29 -9.41 -4.86 -3.53
N ASP A 30 -10.61 -4.97 -4.08
CA ASP A 30 -11.70 -4.09 -3.71
C ASP A 30 -12.39 -4.55 -2.42
N GLY A 31 -12.85 -3.57 -1.63
CA GLY A 31 -13.70 -3.83 -0.47
C GLY A 31 -15.14 -4.18 -0.87
N PRO A 32 -15.96 -4.62 0.10
CA PRO A 32 -17.38 -4.86 -0.12
C PRO A 32 -18.13 -3.58 -0.52
N ASP A 33 -17.65 -2.41 -0.08
CA ASP A 33 -18.20 -1.10 -0.44
C ASP A 33 -17.39 -0.40 -1.54
N GLY A 34 -18.08 0.36 -2.40
CA GLY A 34 -17.46 1.04 -3.55
C GLY A 34 -16.47 2.18 -3.21
N ASN A 35 -16.29 2.49 -1.91
CA ASN A 35 -15.30 3.45 -1.41
C ASN A 35 -14.26 2.79 -0.51
N GLU A 36 -14.22 1.46 -0.46
CA GLU A 36 -13.29 0.70 0.36
C GLU A 36 -12.32 -0.07 -0.52
N TYR A 37 -11.14 -0.29 0.04
CA TYR A 37 -10.09 -1.10 -0.55
C TYR A 37 -9.62 -2.14 0.46
N GLN A 38 -9.45 -3.36 0.00
CA GLN A 38 -8.91 -4.45 0.79
C GLN A 38 -7.39 -4.55 0.60
N ILE A 39 -6.66 -4.59 1.71
CA ILE A 39 -5.22 -4.82 1.74
C ILE A 39 -4.95 -5.98 2.69
N VAL A 40 -4.24 -7.00 2.21
CA VAL A 40 -3.80 -8.14 3.03
C VAL A 40 -2.41 -7.84 3.56
N TYR A 41 -2.33 -7.35 4.79
CA TYR A 41 -1.07 -7.00 5.44
C TYR A 41 -0.77 -7.99 6.57
N GLN A 42 0.45 -8.53 6.60
CA GLN A 42 0.87 -9.57 7.55
C GLN A 42 -0.08 -10.79 7.56
N GLY A 43 -0.57 -11.19 6.38
CA GLY A 43 -1.51 -12.31 6.23
C GLY A 43 -2.95 -12.03 6.71
N LYS A 44 -3.26 -10.80 7.13
CA LYS A 44 -4.61 -10.42 7.57
C LYS A 44 -5.26 -9.47 6.58
N PRO A 45 -6.43 -9.81 6.01
CA PRO A 45 -7.20 -8.88 5.20
C PRO A 45 -7.72 -7.74 6.08
N ARG A 46 -7.51 -6.51 5.62
CA ARG A 46 -8.00 -5.28 6.25
C ARG A 46 -8.73 -4.46 5.19
N HIS A 47 -9.86 -3.87 5.56
CA HIS A 47 -10.62 -2.95 4.73
C HIS A 47 -10.35 -1.53 5.21
N PHE A 48 -10.04 -0.64 4.28
CA PHE A 48 -9.76 0.76 4.52
C PHE A 48 -10.60 1.59 3.56
N ALA A 49 -11.03 2.79 3.97
CA ALA A 49 -11.52 3.77 3.02
C ALA A 49 -10.40 4.11 2.01
N LEU A 50 -10.75 4.51 0.78
CA LEU A 50 -9.75 4.81 -0.27
C LEU A 50 -8.66 5.81 0.19
N GLU A 51 -9.03 6.83 0.95
CA GLU A 51 -8.08 7.82 1.48
C GLU A 51 -7.14 7.21 2.52
N GLU A 52 -7.66 6.39 3.42
CA GLU A 52 -6.86 5.67 4.42
C GLU A 52 -5.94 4.63 3.78
N ALA A 53 -6.44 3.90 2.78
CA ALA A 53 -5.67 2.93 2.02
C ALA A 53 -4.47 3.59 1.34
N ARG A 54 -4.67 4.77 0.74
CA ARG A 54 -3.60 5.56 0.12
C ARG A 54 -2.54 5.94 1.14
N SER A 55 -2.94 6.54 2.27
CA SER A 55 -2.01 6.93 3.32
C SER A 55 -1.22 5.75 3.88
N PHE A 56 -1.91 4.64 4.17
CA PHE A 56 -1.29 3.41 4.65
C PHE A 56 -0.22 2.88 3.68
N LEU A 57 -0.55 2.79 2.38
CA LEU A 57 0.39 2.28 1.36
C LEU A 57 1.55 3.24 1.11
N CYS A 58 1.32 4.56 1.11
CA CYS A 58 2.39 5.56 1.01
C CYS A 58 3.38 5.45 2.17
N GLU A 59 2.87 5.31 3.40
CA GLU A 59 3.72 5.12 4.59
C GLU A 59 4.54 3.83 4.47
N LEU A 60 3.88 2.73 4.10
CA LEU A 60 4.52 1.43 3.91
C LEU A 60 5.67 1.49 2.88
N LEU A 61 5.45 2.15 1.75
CA LEU A 61 6.44 2.30 0.69
C LEU A 61 7.56 3.28 1.08
N PHE A 62 7.25 4.32 1.86
CA PHE A 62 8.25 5.27 2.34
C PHE A 62 9.21 4.62 3.33
N GLU A 63 8.71 3.81 4.27
CA GLU A 63 9.55 3.08 5.24
C GLU A 63 10.55 2.14 4.55
N THR A 64 10.18 1.52 3.44
CA THR A 64 11.11 0.66 2.70
C THR A 64 12.27 1.40 2.06
N GLN A 65 12.04 2.60 1.53
CA GLN A 65 13.07 3.38 0.86
C GLN A 65 14.10 3.97 1.85
N GLN A 66 13.76 4.03 3.14
CA GLN A 66 14.69 4.48 4.18
C GLN A 66 15.57 3.34 4.74
N GLY A 67 15.26 2.07 4.42
CA GLY A 67 16.00 0.90 4.90
C GLY A 67 17.29 0.57 4.14
N ASP A 68 17.48 1.10 2.92
CA ASP A 68 18.61 0.79 2.05
C ASP A 68 19.89 1.64 2.29
N GLN A 69 19.94 2.44 3.37
CA GLN A 69 21.12 3.28 3.68
C GLN A 69 21.99 2.81 4.86
N HIS A 70 21.78 1.62 5.43
CA HIS A 70 22.57 1.15 6.57
C HIS A 70 22.92 -0.34 6.48
N SER A 71 23.76 -0.73 5.51
CA SER A 71 24.30 -2.09 5.45
C SER A 71 25.69 -2.16 4.82
N GLU A 72 26.61 -1.26 5.21
CA GLU A 72 28.07 -1.44 5.00
C GLU A 72 28.84 -0.80 6.16
N GLU A 73 28.80 -1.41 7.36
CA GLU A 73 29.90 -1.24 8.30
C GLU A 73 30.06 -2.51 9.14
N LEU A 74 31.32 -2.90 9.37
CA LEU A 74 31.81 -4.03 10.15
C LEU A 74 32.03 -5.35 9.38
N SER A 75 32.98 -5.31 8.44
CA SER A 75 34.02 -6.34 8.42
C SER A 75 35.25 -5.78 9.13
N ILE A 76 35.53 -6.26 10.34
CA ILE A 76 36.86 -6.20 10.97
C ILE A 76 37.43 -7.63 10.90
#